data_AF-A0A1T4NFZ2-F1
#
_entry.id   AF-A0A1T4NFZ2-F1
#
_cell.length_a   1.000
_cell.length_b   1.000
_cell.length_c   1.000
_cell.angle_alpha   90.00
_cell.angle_beta   90.00
_cell.angle_gamma   90.00
#
_symmetry.space_group_name_H-M   'P 1'
#
loop_
_entity.id
_entity.type
_entity.pdbx_description
1 polymer ?
#
loop_
_entity_poly.entity_id
_entity_poly.type
_entity_poly.pdbx_seq_one_letter_code
_entity_poly.pdbx_strand_id
1 'polypeptide(L)'
;MRAYDDVPYTVEELTEILNYFRVPDTIRKWSQYVEERTGYKFLKGVNENHIVYKEGTDEPREDFYYTDEEVKKFERFVELLEEKVEFNTSLYRAFLSSEDYALMKRVNFRYNTYKKMKFGKED
;
A
#
# COMPACT_ATOMS: atom_id res chain seq x y z
N MET A 1 11.22 -4.50 22.80
CA MET A 1 11.82 -3.62 21.77
C MET A 1 12.57 -4.54 20.82
N ARG A 2 12.03 -4.87 19.64
CA ARG A 2 12.74 -5.78 18.71
C ARG A 2 13.95 -5.03 18.15
N ALA A 3 15.14 -5.60 18.33
CA ALA A 3 16.34 -5.24 17.60
C ALA A 3 16.51 -6.32 16.53
N TYR A 4 16.02 -6.06 15.32
CA TYR A 4 16.23 -6.92 14.16
C TYR A 4 16.37 -5.99 12.96
N ASP A 5 17.47 -6.16 12.24
CA ASP A 5 17.77 -5.54 10.96
C ASP A 5 16.55 -5.62 10.02
N ASP A 6 15.99 -4.48 9.58
CA ASP A 6 15.12 -4.24 8.42
C ASP A 6 14.25 -5.41 7.87
N VAL A 7 13.74 -6.33 8.70
CA VAL A 7 12.88 -7.42 8.23
C VAL A 7 11.51 -6.83 7.97
N PRO A 8 11.03 -6.83 6.72
CA PRO A 8 9.76 -6.23 6.40
C PRO A 8 8.61 -7.12 6.91
N TYR A 9 7.55 -6.49 7.39
CA TYR A 9 6.34 -7.14 7.89
C TYR A 9 5.58 -7.82 6.76
N THR A 10 4.98 -8.98 7.04
CA THR A 10 4.05 -9.63 6.10
C THR A 10 2.66 -8.98 6.13
N VAL A 11 1.80 -9.37 5.19
CA VAL A 11 0.37 -8.99 5.20
C VAL A 11 -0.32 -9.41 6.50
N GLU A 12 -0.03 -10.60 7.01
CA GLU A 12 -0.59 -11.14 8.24
C GLU A 12 -0.16 -10.28 9.44
N GLU A 13 1.13 -9.98 9.57
CA GLU A 13 1.65 -9.13 10.66
C GLU A 13 1.05 -7.72 10.59
N LEU A 14 0.97 -7.12 9.40
CA LEU A 14 0.32 -5.82 9.24
C LEU A 14 -1.17 -5.87 9.62
N THR A 15 -1.86 -6.95 9.27
CA THR A 15 -3.27 -7.15 9.63
C THR A 15 -3.45 -7.20 11.16
N GLU A 16 -2.55 -7.90 11.86
CA GLU A 16 -2.54 -7.96 13.32
C GLU A 16 -2.26 -6.59 13.96
N ILE A 17 -1.29 -5.84 13.42
CA ILE A 17 -0.92 -4.50 13.91
C ILE A 17 -2.09 -3.52 13.81
N LEU A 18 -2.77 -3.48 12.65
CA LEU A 18 -3.87 -2.56 12.42
C LEU A 18 -5.13 -2.90 13.23
N ASN A 19 -5.16 -4.09 13.86
CA ASN A 19 -6.12 -4.56 14.87
C ASN A 19 -7.58 -4.07 14.72
N TYR A 20 -8.14 -4.16 13.51
CA TYR A 20 -9.49 -3.67 13.25
C TYR A 20 -10.10 -4.35 12.04
N PHE A 21 -11.14 -5.19 12.19
CA PHE A 21 -12.11 -5.65 11.16
C PHE A 21 -11.60 -5.93 9.73
N ARG A 22 -10.31 -6.15 9.52
CA ARG A 22 -9.67 -6.30 8.23
C ARG A 22 -9.05 -7.68 8.19
N VAL A 23 -9.38 -8.40 7.14
CA VAL A 23 -8.76 -9.68 6.80
C VAL A 23 -7.57 -9.41 5.88
N PRO A 24 -6.57 -10.31 5.82
CA PRO A 24 -5.38 -10.16 4.97
C PRO A 24 -5.70 -9.75 3.52
N ASP A 25 -6.78 -10.29 2.94
CA ASP A 25 -7.21 -9.95 1.59
C ASP A 25 -7.61 -8.47 1.42
N THR A 26 -8.07 -7.82 2.47
CA THR A 26 -8.37 -6.39 2.43
C THR A 26 -7.08 -5.58 2.33
N ILE A 27 -6.06 -5.94 3.10
CA ILE A 27 -4.74 -5.30 3.05
C ILE A 27 -4.09 -5.50 1.68
N ARG A 28 -4.19 -6.71 1.09
CA ARG A 28 -3.74 -6.97 -0.29
C ARG A 28 -4.44 -6.06 -1.30
N LYS A 29 -5.77 -5.94 -1.24
CA LYS A 29 -6.54 -5.05 -2.11
C LYS A 29 -6.15 -3.59 -1.93
N TRP A 30 -5.99 -3.12 -0.70
CA TRP A 30 -5.56 -1.75 -0.43
C TRP A 30 -4.17 -1.49 -0.98
N SER A 31 -3.23 -2.42 -0.80
CA SER A 31 -1.87 -2.31 -1.33
C SER A 31 -1.89 -2.21 -2.87
N GLN A 32 -2.67 -3.06 -3.54
CA GLN A 32 -2.88 -2.96 -4.99
C GLN A 32 -3.44 -1.59 -5.40
N TYR A 33 -4.48 -1.09 -4.70
CA TYR A 33 -5.04 0.23 -4.97
C TYR A 33 -4.03 1.36 -4.77
N VAL A 34 -3.20 1.28 -3.74
CA VAL A 34 -2.13 2.26 -3.51
C VAL A 34 -1.18 2.27 -4.71
N GLU A 35 -0.68 1.12 -5.15
CA GLU A 35 0.23 1.06 -6.30
C GLU A 35 -0.41 1.60 -7.59
N GLU A 36 -1.68 1.25 -7.85
CA GLU A 36 -2.42 1.69 -9.04
C GLU A 36 -2.72 3.19 -9.04
N ARG A 37 -3.02 3.76 -7.87
CA ARG A 37 -3.54 5.13 -7.75
C ARG A 37 -2.49 6.18 -7.47
N THR A 38 -1.35 5.77 -6.90
CA THR A 38 -0.28 6.69 -6.46
C THR A 38 1.02 6.48 -7.23
N GLY A 39 1.20 5.31 -7.84
CA GLY A 39 2.47 4.89 -8.43
C GLY A 39 3.51 4.43 -7.41
N TYR A 40 3.16 4.40 -6.12
CA TYR A 40 3.97 3.79 -5.07
C TYR A 40 4.21 2.31 -5.37
N LYS A 41 5.34 1.75 -4.93
CA LYS A 41 5.70 0.35 -5.15
C LYS A 41 6.13 -0.27 -3.84
N PHE A 42 5.39 -1.29 -3.43
CA PHE A 42 5.75 -2.08 -2.25
C PHE A 42 6.77 -3.15 -2.63
N LEU A 43 7.49 -3.63 -1.62
CA LEU A 43 8.28 -4.85 -1.78
C LEU A 43 7.31 -6.04 -1.96
N LYS A 44 7.68 -6.94 -2.88
CA LYS A 44 6.97 -8.20 -3.12
C LYS A 44 7.95 -9.35 -3.07
N GLY A 45 7.50 -10.48 -2.54
CA GLY A 45 8.32 -11.68 -2.46
C GLY A 45 7.49 -12.90 -2.07
N VAL A 46 8.14 -14.05 -2.01
CA VAL A 46 7.50 -15.29 -1.57
C VAL A 46 7.61 -15.38 -0.05
N ASN A 47 6.50 -15.67 0.63
CA ASN A 47 6.54 -15.98 2.06
C ASN A 47 6.96 -17.44 2.25
N GLU A 48 8.23 -17.68 2.57
CA GLU A 48 8.77 -19.03 2.75
C GLU A 48 8.11 -19.80 3.90
N ASN A 49 7.57 -19.10 4.90
CA ASN A 49 6.86 -19.72 6.02
C ASN A 49 5.41 -20.09 5.66
N HIS A 50 4.85 -19.47 4.61
CA HIS A 50 3.47 -19.69 4.17
C HIS A 50 3.37 -19.57 2.65
N ILE A 51 3.98 -20.53 1.94
CA ILE A 51 3.99 -20.52 0.48
C ILE A 51 2.59 -20.80 -0.05
N VAL A 52 2.00 -19.80 -0.69
CA VAL A 52 0.77 -19.94 -1.48
C VAL A 52 1.17 -20.10 -2.94
N TYR A 53 0.62 -21.08 -3.64
CA TYR A 53 0.87 -21.27 -5.07
C TYR A 53 -0.18 -20.59 -5.92
N LYS A 54 0.17 -20.18 -7.14
CA LYS A 54 -0.80 -19.68 -8.11
C LYS A 54 -1.73 -20.83 -8.54
N GLU A 55 -2.99 -20.50 -8.83
CA GLU A 55 -3.98 -21.51 -9.18
C GLU A 55 -3.57 -22.27 -10.45
N GLY A 56 -3.49 -23.61 -10.33
CA GLY A 56 -3.14 -24.48 -11.45
C GLY A 56 -1.66 -24.49 -11.85
N THR A 57 -0.76 -23.91 -11.04
CA THR A 57 0.69 -23.95 -11.32
C THR A 57 1.50 -24.27 -10.05
N ASP A 58 2.74 -24.73 -10.24
CA ASP A 58 3.72 -24.93 -9.17
C ASP A 58 4.50 -23.65 -8.85
N GLU A 59 4.08 -22.50 -9.38
CA GLU A 59 4.75 -21.22 -9.11
C GLU A 59 4.25 -20.62 -7.80
N PRO A 60 5.17 -20.26 -6.87
CA PRO A 60 4.78 -19.55 -5.67
C PRO A 60 4.23 -18.17 -6.03
N ARG A 61 3.18 -17.78 -5.33
CA ARG A 61 2.57 -16.46 -5.40
C ARG A 61 3.38 -15.50 -4.55
N GLU A 62 3.78 -14.39 -5.17
CA GLU A 62 4.34 -13.26 -4.44
C GLU A 62 3.25 -12.58 -3.60
N ASP A 63 3.63 -12.17 -2.39
CA ASP A 63 2.82 -11.34 -1.51
C ASP A 63 3.56 -10.05 -1.12
N PHE A 64 2.83 -9.12 -0.52
CA PHE A 64 3.34 -7.83 -0.11
C PHE A 64 4.14 -7.89 1.19
N TYR A 65 5.18 -7.06 1.25
CA TYR A 65 6.02 -6.84 2.41
C TYR A 65 6.08 -5.35 2.73
N TYR A 66 6.11 -5.02 4.02
CA TYR A 66 5.98 -3.65 4.50
C TYR A 66 7.14 -3.26 5.41
N THR A 67 7.67 -2.08 5.22
CA THR A 67 8.63 -1.42 6.12
C THR A 67 7.90 -0.76 7.29
N ASP A 68 8.62 -0.39 8.34
CA ASP A 68 8.08 0.41 9.46
C ASP A 68 7.39 1.70 8.99
N GLU A 69 7.93 2.37 7.96
CA GLU A 69 7.32 3.58 7.42
C GLU A 69 5.98 3.28 6.74
N GLU A 70 5.90 2.18 6.01
CA GLU A 70 4.65 1.76 5.36
C GLU A 70 3.60 1.33 6.37
N VAL A 71 3.99 0.66 7.46
CA VAL A 71 3.09 0.37 8.59
C VAL A 71 2.46 1.66 9.12
N LYS A 72 3.27 2.69 9.40
CA LYS A 72 2.76 4.00 9.87
C LYS A 72 1.82 4.68 8.87
N LYS A 73 2.09 4.54 7.57
CA LYS A 73 1.17 5.05 6.53
C LYS A 73 -0.16 4.31 6.56
N PHE A 74 -0.15 2.99 6.76
CA PHE A 74 -1.37 2.20 6.92
C PHE A 74 -2.13 2.53 8.20
N GLU A 75 -1.45 2.72 9.33
CA GLU A 75 -2.07 3.19 10.58
C GLU A 75 -2.78 4.53 10.35
N ARG A 76 -2.08 5.51 9.75
CA ARG A 76 -2.67 6.81 9.43
C ARG A 76 -3.84 6.69 8.45
N PHE A 77 -3.76 5.77 7.49
CA PHE A 77 -4.85 5.51 6.57
C PHE A 77 -6.10 5.00 7.30
N VAL A 78 -5.94 4.07 8.25
CA VAL A 78 -7.06 3.55 9.07
C VAL A 78 -7.67 4.64 9.93
N GLU A 79 -6.85 5.47 10.61
CA GLU A 79 -7.34 6.61 11.39
C GLU A 79 -8.22 7.54 10.55
N LEU A 80 -7.79 7.88 9.32
CA LEU A 80 -8.56 8.73 8.41
C LEU A 80 -9.91 8.09 8.03
N LEU A 81 -9.97 6.77 7.87
CA LEU A 81 -11.23 6.07 7.62
C LEU A 81 -12.16 6.11 8.83
N GLU A 82 -11.63 6.02 10.05
CA GLU A 82 -12.40 6.16 11.30
C GLU A 82 -12.94 7.58 11.48
N GLU A 83 -12.16 8.59 11.07
CA GLU A 83 -12.58 9.99 10.94
C GLU A 83 -13.64 10.22 9.85
N LYS A 84 -14.10 9.16 9.17
CA LYS A 84 -15.08 9.18 8.07
C LYS A 84 -14.61 9.97 6.84
N VAL A 85 -13.30 10.10 6.65
CA VAL A 85 -12.75 10.64 5.40
C VAL A 85 -12.94 9.61 4.29
N GLU A 86 -13.30 10.11 3.09
CA GLU A 86 -13.55 9.26 1.93
C GLU A 86 -12.32 8.41 1.56
N PHE A 87 -12.56 7.16 1.17
CA PHE A 87 -11.52 6.14 0.99
C PHE A 87 -10.33 6.61 0.14
N ASN A 88 -10.59 7.13 -1.06
CA ASN A 88 -9.51 7.58 -1.95
C ASN A 88 -8.76 8.76 -1.33
N THR A 89 -9.49 9.71 -0.74
CA THR A 89 -8.91 10.86 -0.05
C THR A 89 -7.99 10.44 1.10
N SER A 90 -8.42 9.46 1.90
CA SER A 90 -7.62 8.89 3.00
C SER A 90 -6.35 8.24 2.47
N LEU A 91 -6.48 7.43 1.42
CA LEU A 91 -5.36 6.73 0.78
C LEU A 91 -4.32 7.73 0.26
N TYR A 92 -4.77 8.76 -0.46
CA TYR A 92 -3.88 9.78 -1.00
C TYR A 92 -3.17 10.59 0.08
N ARG A 93 -3.86 10.92 1.18
CA ARG A 93 -3.25 11.66 2.30
C ARG A 93 -2.21 10.84 3.06
N ALA A 94 -2.37 9.52 3.12
CA ALA A 94 -1.44 8.63 3.81
C ALA A 94 -0.20 8.30 2.96
N PHE A 95 -0.36 8.10 1.66
CA PHE A 95 0.70 7.54 0.81
C PHE A 95 1.40 8.53 -0.12
N LEU A 96 0.85 9.74 -0.30
CA LEU A 96 1.50 10.78 -1.10
C LEU A 96 2.21 11.80 -0.21
N SER A 97 3.33 12.32 -0.71
CA SER A 97 3.92 13.54 -0.15
C SER A 97 2.93 14.71 -0.26
N SER A 98 3.11 15.75 0.56
CA SER A 98 2.23 16.93 0.49
C SER A 98 2.24 17.59 -0.90
N GLU A 99 3.39 17.58 -1.57
CA GLU A 99 3.54 18.10 -2.94
C GLU A 99 2.77 17.24 -3.95
N ASP A 100 2.91 15.91 -3.87
CA ASP A 100 2.23 14.98 -4.75
C ASP A 100 0.71 15.00 -4.55
N TYR A 101 0.27 15.11 -3.30
CA TYR A 101 -1.14 15.26 -2.97
C TYR A 101 -1.71 16.56 -3.56
N ALA A 102 -0.99 17.68 -3.45
CA ALA A 102 -1.40 18.94 -4.04
C ALA A 102 -1.47 18.85 -5.57
N LEU A 103 -0.52 18.16 -6.21
CA LEU A 103 -0.54 17.92 -7.65
C LEU A 103 -1.72 17.04 -8.07
N MET A 104 -1.96 15.92 -7.36
CA MET A 104 -3.12 15.05 -7.57
C MET A 104 -4.44 15.82 -7.43
N LYS A 105 -4.56 16.70 -6.43
CA LYS A 105 -5.72 17.56 -6.25
C LYS A 105 -5.92 18.52 -7.44
N ARG A 106 -4.86 19.14 -7.96
CA ARG A 106 -4.94 20.03 -9.15
C ARG A 106 -5.46 19.31 -10.39
N VAL A 107 -5.19 18.01 -10.53
CA VAL A 107 -5.64 17.19 -11.66
C VAL A 107 -6.93 16.40 -11.37
N ASN A 108 -7.67 16.77 -10.31
CA ASN A 108 -8.88 16.05 -9.85
C ASN A 108 -8.65 14.54 -9.71
N PHE A 109 -7.53 14.16 -9.10
CA PHE A 109 -7.14 12.78 -8.79
C PHE A 109 -7.03 11.85 -10.01
N ARG A 110 -6.85 12.39 -11.22
CA ARG A 110 -6.57 11.60 -12.43
C ARG A 110 -5.11 11.15 -12.44
N TYR A 111 -4.86 9.92 -12.01
CA TYR A 111 -3.50 9.35 -11.93
C TYR A 111 -2.71 9.47 -13.24
N ASN A 112 -3.32 9.16 -14.40
CA ASN A 112 -2.64 9.30 -15.70
C ASN A 112 -2.21 10.75 -16.01
N THR A 113 -2.97 11.74 -15.56
CA THR A 113 -2.60 13.16 -15.71
C THR A 113 -1.49 13.53 -14.73
N TYR A 114 -1.59 13.08 -13.47
CA TYR A 114 -0.54 13.26 -12.47
C TYR A 114 0.78 12.64 -12.91
N LYS A 115 0.79 11.38 -13.38
CA LYS A 115 1.97 10.67 -13.86
C LYS A 115 2.67 11.47 -14.97
N LYS A 116 1.91 11.94 -15.97
CA LYS A 116 2.42 12.78 -17.07
C LYS A 116 3.03 14.09 -16.58
N MET A 117 2.43 14.74 -15.58
CA MET A 117 2.93 16.00 -15.02
C MET A 117 4.17 15.81 -14.15
N LYS A 118 4.22 14.73 -13.37
CA LYS A 118 5.31 14.48 -12.41
C LYS A 118 6.55 13.87 -13.05
N PHE A 119 6.38 12.88 -13.92
CA PHE A 119 7.49 12.08 -14.46
C PHE A 119 7.83 12.44 -15.91
N GLY A 120 7.06 13.33 -16.55
CA GLY A 120 7.12 13.50 -18.00
C GLY A 120 6.53 12.29 -18.73
N LYS A 121 6.34 12.38 -20.05
CA LYS A 121 5.98 11.22 -20.85
C LYS A 121 7.21 10.31 -20.96
N GLU A 122 7.10 9.05 -20.56
CA GLU A 122 7.82 7.97 -21.23
C GLU A 122 6.86 7.36 -22.25
N ASP A 123 7.37 7.15 -23.47
CA ASP A 123 6.68 6.65 -24.67
C ASP A 123 5.93 5.32 -24.45
#